data_AF-A0A0Q4IXH3-F1
#
_entry.id   AF-A0A0Q4IXH3-F1
#
_cell.length_a   1.000
_cell.length_b   1.000
_cell.length_c   1.000
_cell.angle_alpha   90.00
_cell.angle_beta   90.00
_cell.angle_gamma   90.00
#
_symmetry.space_group_name_H-M   'P 1'
#
loop_
_entity.id
_entity.type
_entity.pdbx_description
1 polymer ?
#
loop_
_entity_poly.entity_id
_entity_poly.type
_entity_poly.pdbx_seq_one_letter_code
_entity_poly.pdbx_strand_id
1 'polypeptide(L)'
;MKAEAMYVPARAAFGKLVSAAEVVSVGASGIPSPTPQHYWASVLFTRLVVTAKSIQTLTPTMGPNTHVDFSAVASIARNLAECYLFFFFLCIDDVPQDQKDSRIILLNLHDDGSRAKLFAELGEEEMDEETRALRNVVRTDLETRFAANPYLAALPEKRRRELLKGEKTPFVQDDVIDRTDLDKKGFRFFYRFLSNHTHTGPVAFYRMSEHGRGAGFRNEKDTFYMASALDFAAMLMSRAIRDMSGLFPEAEERGRKARSVKIRKPGKKVFSRRR
;
A
#
# COMPACT_ATOMS: atom_id res chain seq x y z
N MET A 1 27.90 8.33 14.79
CA MET A 1 28.28 6.90 14.81
C MET A 1 27.12 5.94 15.20
N LYS A 2 25.88 6.41 15.35
CA LYS A 2 24.75 5.56 15.80
C LYS A 2 23.78 5.13 14.68
N ALA A 3 23.63 5.93 13.62
CA ALA A 3 22.61 5.70 12.59
C ALA A 3 22.88 4.48 11.69
N GLU A 4 24.12 4.27 11.27
CA GLU A 4 24.48 3.13 10.40
C GLU A 4 24.30 1.78 11.12
N ALA A 5 24.61 1.73 12.42
CA ALA A 5 24.38 0.57 13.27
C ALA A 5 22.89 0.21 13.42
N MET A 6 21.99 1.17 13.23
CA MET A 6 20.54 0.91 13.14
C MET A 6 20.10 0.56 11.72
N TYR A 7 20.67 1.25 10.72
CA TYR A 7 20.28 1.10 9.33
C TYR A 7 20.59 -0.27 8.74
N VAL A 8 21.81 -0.78 8.94
CA VAL A 8 22.26 -2.06 8.38
C VAL A 8 21.34 -3.22 8.81
N PRO A 9 21.03 -3.42 10.11
CA PRO A 9 20.10 -4.47 10.51
C PRO A 9 18.67 -4.22 10.04
N ALA A 10 18.16 -2.98 10.08
CA ALA A 10 16.81 -2.65 9.60
C ALA A 10 16.64 -3.00 8.12
N ARG A 11 17.62 -2.63 7.28
CA ARG A 11 17.64 -2.95 5.85
C ARG A 11 17.69 -4.46 5.60
N ALA A 12 18.52 -5.19 6.35
CA ALA A 12 18.62 -6.64 6.23
C ALA A 12 17.31 -7.34 6.64
N ALA A 13 16.69 -6.92 7.74
CA ALA A 13 15.42 -7.44 8.22
C ALA A 13 14.29 -7.17 7.22
N PHE A 14 14.18 -5.94 6.74
CA PHE A 14 13.20 -5.56 5.73
C PHE A 14 13.39 -6.37 4.43
N GLY A 15 14.62 -6.54 3.95
CA GLY A 15 14.90 -7.34 2.76
C GLY A 15 14.49 -8.82 2.88
N LYS A 16 14.62 -9.41 4.07
CA LYS A 16 14.10 -10.77 4.33
C LYS A 16 12.57 -10.82 4.23
N LEU A 17 11.88 -9.83 4.80
CA LEU A 17 10.42 -9.72 4.72
C LEU A 17 9.93 -9.51 3.29
N VAL A 18 10.60 -8.66 2.51
CA VAL A 18 10.28 -8.48 1.08
C VAL A 18 10.39 -9.82 0.35
N SER A 19 11.49 -10.56 0.57
CA SER A 19 11.69 -11.87 -0.05
C SER A 19 10.60 -12.87 0.33
N ALA A 20 10.19 -12.90 1.60
CA ALA A 20 9.11 -13.75 2.08
C ALA A 20 7.75 -13.35 1.49
N ALA A 21 7.43 -12.05 1.45
CA ALA A 21 6.21 -11.53 0.87
C ALA A 21 6.09 -11.87 -0.62
N GLU A 22 7.20 -11.79 -1.36
CA GLU A 22 7.21 -12.21 -2.77
C GLU A 22 6.93 -13.71 -2.95
N VAL A 23 7.41 -14.57 -2.05
CA VAL A 23 7.08 -16.01 -2.08
C VAL A 23 5.58 -16.20 -1.92
N VAL A 24 4.99 -15.59 -0.88
CA VAL A 24 3.55 -15.69 -0.60
C VAL A 24 2.72 -15.13 -1.77
N SER A 25 3.09 -13.95 -2.29
CA SER A 25 2.39 -13.32 -3.41
C SER A 25 2.41 -14.20 -4.67
N VAL A 26 3.56 -14.80 -5.01
CA VAL A 26 3.65 -15.72 -6.15
C VAL A 26 2.80 -16.97 -5.94
N GLY A 27 2.78 -17.54 -4.74
CA GLY A 27 2.02 -18.76 -4.47
C GLY A 27 0.51 -18.54 -4.25
N ALA A 28 0.07 -17.30 -4.05
CA ALA A 28 -1.34 -16.92 -4.09
C ALA A 28 -1.83 -16.57 -5.51
N SER A 29 -0.90 -16.36 -6.46
CA SER A 29 -1.23 -15.97 -7.84
C SER A 29 -1.80 -17.12 -8.67
N GLY A 30 -2.68 -16.78 -9.62
CA GLY A 30 -3.25 -17.75 -10.57
C GLY A 30 -4.31 -18.69 -9.98
N ILE A 31 -4.78 -18.40 -8.76
CA ILE A 31 -5.82 -19.18 -8.08
C ILE A 31 -7.14 -18.42 -8.24
N PRO A 32 -8.23 -19.10 -8.66
CA PRO A 32 -9.56 -18.50 -8.62
C PRO A 32 -9.88 -18.01 -7.20
N SER A 33 -10.25 -16.74 -7.07
CA SER A 33 -10.59 -16.15 -5.77
C SER A 33 -11.93 -16.71 -5.30
N PRO A 34 -12.00 -17.49 -4.21
CA PRO A 34 -13.25 -18.12 -3.77
C PRO A 34 -14.26 -17.09 -3.23
N THR A 35 -13.79 -15.92 -2.78
CA THR A 35 -14.64 -14.81 -2.33
C THR A 35 -14.08 -13.46 -2.80
N PRO A 36 -14.88 -12.38 -2.82
CA PRO A 36 -14.39 -11.03 -3.09
C PRO A 36 -13.25 -10.60 -2.15
N GLN A 37 -13.28 -11.07 -0.90
CA GLN A 37 -12.22 -10.85 0.10
C GLN A 37 -10.87 -11.40 -0.40
N HIS A 38 -10.84 -12.61 -0.95
CA HIS A 38 -9.62 -13.22 -1.49
C HIS A 38 -9.09 -12.49 -2.72
N TYR A 39 -9.99 -12.01 -3.57
CA TYR A 39 -9.62 -11.20 -4.74
C TYR A 39 -8.92 -9.91 -4.30
N TRP A 40 -9.56 -9.11 -3.44
CA TRP A 40 -8.99 -7.85 -2.96
C TRP A 40 -7.73 -8.06 -2.13
N ALA A 41 -7.66 -9.14 -1.33
CA ALA A 41 -6.46 -9.51 -0.59
C ALA A 41 -5.29 -9.72 -1.54
N SER A 42 -5.50 -10.45 -2.64
CA SER A 42 -4.48 -10.70 -3.65
C SER A 42 -4.01 -9.41 -4.33
N VAL A 43 -4.94 -8.53 -4.71
CA VAL A 43 -4.63 -7.25 -5.36
C VAL A 43 -3.81 -6.34 -4.42
N LEU A 44 -4.31 -6.12 -3.21
CA LEU A 44 -3.69 -5.21 -2.23
C LEU A 44 -2.38 -5.78 -1.69
N PHE A 45 -2.30 -7.08 -1.43
CA PHE A 45 -1.05 -7.72 -1.02
C PHE A 45 0.02 -7.65 -2.12
N THR A 46 -0.36 -7.83 -3.39
CA THR A 46 0.56 -7.63 -4.51
C THR A 46 1.05 -6.18 -4.57
N ARG A 47 0.16 -5.20 -4.35
CA ARG A 47 0.55 -3.80 -4.24
C ARG A 47 1.53 -3.56 -3.09
N LEU A 48 1.27 -4.11 -1.90
CA LEU A 48 2.19 -4.06 -0.76
C LEU A 48 3.58 -4.61 -1.12
N VAL A 49 3.64 -5.78 -1.76
CA VAL A 49 4.91 -6.42 -2.16
C VAL A 49 5.67 -5.53 -3.15
N VAL A 50 5.01 -5.02 -4.19
CA VAL A 50 5.67 -4.14 -5.19
C VAL A 50 6.17 -2.85 -4.54
N THR A 51 5.36 -2.21 -3.70
CA THR A 51 5.75 -1.02 -2.95
C THR A 51 6.94 -1.30 -2.03
N ALA A 52 6.95 -2.43 -1.34
CA ALA A 52 8.07 -2.84 -0.48
C ALA A 52 9.35 -3.11 -1.27
N LYS A 53 9.25 -3.68 -2.48
CA LYS A 53 10.40 -3.80 -3.40
C LYS A 53 10.96 -2.45 -3.81
N SER A 54 10.11 -1.46 -4.10
CA SER A 54 10.57 -0.11 -4.40
C SER A 54 11.33 0.51 -3.23
N ILE A 55 10.85 0.33 -2.00
CA ILE A 55 11.58 0.74 -0.78
C ILE A 55 12.94 0.03 -0.71
N GLN A 56 12.98 -1.29 -0.95
CA GLN A 56 14.22 -2.06 -0.94
C GLN A 56 15.23 -1.55 -1.98
N THR A 57 14.77 -1.20 -3.19
CA THR A 57 15.62 -0.64 -4.25
C THR A 57 16.17 0.73 -3.89
N LEU A 58 15.37 1.58 -3.27
CA LEU A 58 15.79 2.93 -2.85
C LEU A 58 16.64 2.95 -1.58
N THR A 59 16.82 1.80 -0.92
CA THR A 59 17.63 1.69 0.30
C THR A 59 18.99 1.04 0.01
N PRO A 60 20.05 1.85 -0.18
CA PRO A 60 21.34 1.37 -0.67
C PRO A 60 22.16 0.67 0.42
N THR A 61 23.10 -0.18 0.02
CA THR A 61 24.21 -0.56 0.91
C THR A 61 25.06 0.68 1.20
N MET A 62 25.42 0.89 2.47
CA MET A 62 26.17 2.09 2.87
C MET A 62 27.63 2.02 2.45
N GLY A 63 28.12 3.15 1.94
CA GLY A 63 29.50 3.40 1.54
C GLY A 63 29.83 4.90 1.65
N PRO A 64 31.09 5.30 1.40
CA PRO A 64 31.55 6.66 1.65
C PRO A 64 30.76 7.75 0.90
N ASN A 65 30.36 7.48 -0.35
CA ASN A 65 29.68 8.43 -1.24
C ASN A 65 28.23 8.04 -1.53
N THR A 66 27.62 7.20 -0.68
CA THR A 66 26.26 6.73 -0.89
C THR A 66 25.26 7.88 -0.77
N HIS A 67 24.43 8.05 -1.79
CA HIS A 67 23.28 8.95 -1.74
C HIS A 67 22.21 8.39 -0.82
N VAL A 68 21.71 9.21 0.12
CA VAL A 68 20.63 8.82 1.04
C VAL A 68 19.49 9.81 0.89
N ASP A 69 18.46 9.43 0.13
CA ASP A 69 17.22 10.19 -0.01
C ASP A 69 16.12 9.60 0.86
N PHE A 70 16.09 10.06 2.11
CA PHE A 70 15.03 9.66 3.02
C PHE A 70 13.65 10.12 2.54
N SER A 71 13.51 11.29 1.91
CA SER A 71 12.20 11.82 1.53
C SER A 71 11.52 10.98 0.45
N ALA A 72 12.28 10.45 -0.51
CA ALA A 72 11.75 9.48 -1.47
C ALA A 72 11.27 8.20 -0.79
N VAL A 73 12.08 7.64 0.12
CA VAL A 73 11.69 6.42 0.85
C VAL A 73 10.50 6.67 1.77
N ALA A 74 10.44 7.83 2.42
CA ALA A 74 9.32 8.22 3.26
C ALA A 74 8.01 8.26 2.48
N SER A 75 8.04 8.79 1.26
CA SER A 75 6.89 8.85 0.36
C SER A 75 6.35 7.46 0.05
N ILE A 76 7.23 6.51 -0.27
CA ILE A 76 6.83 5.14 -0.59
C ILE A 76 6.42 4.35 0.68
N ALA A 77 7.09 4.56 1.80
CA ALA A 77 6.72 3.95 3.08
C ALA A 77 5.35 4.41 3.58
N ARG A 78 5.00 5.69 3.36
CA ARG A 78 3.67 6.23 3.62
C ARG A 78 2.59 5.56 2.78
N ASN A 79 2.86 5.36 1.48
CA ASN A 79 1.95 4.63 0.59
C ASN A 79 1.79 3.16 0.98
N LEU A 80 2.87 2.52 1.47
CA LEU A 80 2.81 1.16 2.02
C LEU A 80 1.86 1.10 3.22
N ALA A 81 1.91 2.10 4.11
CA ALA A 81 1.06 2.18 5.28
C ALA A 81 -0.42 2.37 4.93
N GLU A 82 -0.74 3.26 3.98
CA GLU A 82 -2.12 3.41 3.50
C GLU A 82 -2.64 2.13 2.86
N CYS A 83 -1.82 1.50 2.01
CA CYS A 83 -2.18 0.23 1.37
C CYS A 83 -2.41 -0.88 2.39
N TYR A 84 -1.62 -0.92 3.48
CA TYR A 84 -1.83 -1.87 4.57
C TYR A 84 -3.16 -1.65 5.27
N LEU A 85 -3.54 -0.40 5.53
CA LEU A 85 -4.83 -0.10 6.15
C LEU A 85 -6.01 -0.52 5.26
N PHE A 86 -5.92 -0.28 3.94
CA PHE A 86 -6.91 -0.82 3.00
C PHE A 86 -6.94 -2.35 3.00
N PHE A 87 -5.77 -2.99 2.96
CA PHE A 87 -5.66 -4.46 3.02
C PHE A 87 -6.32 -5.01 4.29
N PHE A 88 -6.02 -4.44 5.45
CA PHE A 88 -6.63 -4.87 6.70
C PHE A 88 -8.14 -4.61 6.71
N PHE A 89 -8.57 -3.37 6.42
CA PHE A 89 -9.97 -2.96 6.44
C PHE A 89 -10.85 -3.77 5.48
N LEU A 90 -10.37 -4.06 4.27
CA LEU A 90 -11.15 -4.76 3.27
C LEU A 90 -11.08 -6.28 3.41
N CYS A 91 -9.94 -6.80 3.87
CA CYS A 91 -9.63 -8.21 3.68
C CYS A 91 -9.41 -8.99 4.98
N ILE A 92 -9.03 -8.35 6.08
CA ILE A 92 -8.60 -9.07 7.29
C ILE A 92 -9.58 -8.84 8.44
N ASP A 93 -10.05 -7.60 8.57
CA ASP A 93 -10.88 -7.19 9.69
C ASP A 93 -12.19 -7.98 9.75
N ASP A 94 -12.42 -8.64 10.89
CA ASP A 94 -13.58 -9.49 11.05
C ASP A 94 -14.80 -8.68 11.51
N VAL A 95 -15.66 -8.40 10.55
CA VAL A 95 -16.94 -7.74 10.74
C VAL A 95 -18.07 -8.57 10.11
N PRO A 96 -19.33 -8.31 10.53
CA PRO A 96 -20.51 -8.87 9.87
C PRO A 96 -20.49 -8.71 8.35
N GLN A 97 -21.15 -9.64 7.63
CA GLN A 97 -21.08 -9.72 6.17
C GLN A 97 -21.63 -8.47 5.48
N ASP A 98 -22.71 -7.90 6.00
CA ASP A 98 -23.28 -6.65 5.49
C ASP A 98 -22.28 -5.47 5.56
N GLN A 99 -21.47 -5.41 6.62
CA GLN A 99 -20.36 -4.48 6.72
C GLN A 99 -19.27 -4.81 5.71
N LYS A 100 -18.85 -6.08 5.55
CA LYS A 100 -17.85 -6.47 4.53
C LYS A 100 -18.30 -6.03 3.13
N ASP A 101 -19.56 -6.26 2.78
CA ASP A 101 -20.14 -5.87 1.50
C ASP A 101 -20.20 -4.34 1.35
N SER A 102 -20.56 -3.62 2.42
CA SER A 102 -20.59 -2.16 2.41
C SER A 102 -19.21 -1.57 2.11
N ARG A 103 -18.12 -2.17 2.60
CA ARG A 103 -16.76 -1.67 2.40
C ARG A 103 -16.34 -1.73 0.93
N ILE A 104 -16.77 -2.77 0.20
CA ILE A 104 -16.55 -2.86 -1.25
C ILE A 104 -17.36 -1.81 -2.00
N ILE A 105 -18.61 -1.57 -1.60
CA ILE A 105 -19.43 -0.50 -2.18
C ILE A 105 -18.77 0.87 -1.98
N LEU A 106 -18.30 1.15 -0.76
CA LEU A 106 -17.63 2.40 -0.44
C LEU A 106 -16.29 2.56 -1.16
N LEU A 107 -15.53 1.47 -1.36
CA LEU A 107 -14.31 1.49 -2.17
C LEU A 107 -14.61 1.89 -3.62
N ASN A 108 -15.64 1.29 -4.22
CA ASN A 108 -16.01 1.58 -5.61
C ASN A 108 -16.59 2.99 -5.76
N LEU A 109 -17.38 3.47 -4.80
CA LEU A 109 -17.81 4.87 -4.76
C LEU A 109 -16.62 5.81 -4.64
N HIS A 110 -15.61 5.45 -3.86
CA HIS A 110 -14.41 6.25 -3.72
C HIS A 110 -13.60 6.31 -5.03
N ASP A 111 -13.46 5.21 -5.76
CA ASP A 111 -12.82 5.20 -7.08
C ASP A 111 -13.60 6.06 -8.08
N ASP A 112 -14.93 5.88 -8.18
CA ASP A 112 -15.77 6.67 -9.09
C ASP A 112 -15.69 8.17 -8.79
N GLY A 113 -15.85 8.56 -7.52
CA GLY A 113 -15.76 9.96 -7.08
C GLY A 113 -14.37 10.56 -7.29
N SER A 114 -13.31 9.77 -7.07
CA SER A 114 -11.93 10.23 -7.25
C SER A 114 -11.58 10.43 -8.73
N ARG A 115 -12.03 9.51 -9.60
CA ARG A 115 -11.89 9.64 -11.06
C ARG A 115 -12.69 10.82 -11.59
N ALA A 116 -13.94 10.94 -11.15
CA ALA A 116 -14.81 12.07 -11.49
C ALA A 116 -14.11 13.41 -11.23
N LYS A 117 -13.55 13.57 -10.03
CA LYS A 117 -12.85 14.79 -9.65
C LYS A 117 -11.58 15.00 -10.47
N LEU A 118 -10.78 13.95 -10.68
CA LEU A 118 -9.55 14.03 -11.46
C LEU A 118 -9.81 14.48 -12.90
N PHE A 119 -10.84 13.93 -13.55
CA PHE A 119 -11.17 14.28 -14.93
C PHE A 119 -11.89 15.62 -15.04
N ALA A 120 -12.62 16.06 -14.00
CA ALA A 120 -13.21 17.40 -13.98
C ALA A 120 -12.16 18.51 -14.08
N GLU A 121 -10.94 18.30 -13.54
CA GLU A 121 -9.83 19.25 -13.67
C GLU A 121 -9.32 19.39 -15.12
N LEU A 122 -9.60 18.43 -15.99
CA LEU A 122 -9.25 18.47 -17.42
C LEU A 122 -10.37 19.06 -18.29
N GLY A 123 -11.56 19.31 -17.71
CA GLY A 123 -12.75 19.77 -18.43
C GLY A 123 -13.62 18.63 -18.95
N GLU A 124 -14.94 18.74 -18.81
CA GLU A 124 -15.91 17.70 -19.20
C GLU A 124 -16.13 17.60 -20.73
N GLU A 125 -15.68 18.60 -21.49
CA GLU A 125 -15.84 18.67 -22.95
C GLU A 125 -15.04 17.59 -23.70
N GLU A 126 -14.05 16.97 -23.06
CA GLU A 126 -13.25 15.89 -23.65
C GLU A 126 -13.88 14.49 -23.50
N MET A 127 -14.97 14.34 -22.74
CA MET A 127 -15.58 13.03 -22.50
C MET A 127 -16.72 12.77 -23.49
N ASP A 128 -16.50 11.80 -24.37
CA ASP A 128 -17.50 11.34 -25.34
C ASP A 128 -18.77 10.79 -24.66
N GLU A 129 -19.87 10.71 -25.43
CA GLU A 129 -21.16 10.29 -24.90
C GLU A 129 -21.18 8.84 -24.38
N GLU A 130 -20.40 7.94 -24.98
CA GLU A 130 -20.33 6.54 -24.57
C GLU A 130 -19.67 6.41 -23.19
N THR A 131 -18.54 7.09 -22.99
CA THR A 131 -17.85 7.15 -21.70
C THR A 131 -18.75 7.75 -20.62
N ARG A 132 -19.52 8.79 -20.95
CA ARG A 132 -20.49 9.40 -20.03
C ARG A 132 -21.63 8.44 -19.67
N ALA A 133 -22.19 7.74 -20.65
CA ALA A 133 -23.25 6.77 -20.44
C ALA A 133 -22.79 5.61 -19.56
N LEU A 134 -21.61 5.04 -19.83
CA LEU A 134 -21.01 3.98 -19.02
C LEU A 134 -20.81 4.42 -17.57
N ARG A 135 -20.30 5.64 -17.34
CA ARG A 135 -20.13 6.18 -16.00
C ARG A 135 -21.48 6.35 -15.27
N ASN A 136 -22.52 6.81 -15.95
CA ASN A 136 -23.86 6.91 -15.36
C ASN A 136 -24.43 5.54 -14.97
N VAL A 137 -24.20 4.50 -15.79
CA VAL A 137 -24.59 3.12 -15.47
C VAL A 137 -23.88 2.63 -14.21
N VAL A 138 -22.56 2.81 -14.12
CA VAL A 138 -21.77 2.44 -12.94
C VAL A 138 -22.25 3.18 -11.70
N ARG A 139 -22.45 4.50 -11.79
CA ARG A 139 -22.94 5.33 -10.67
C ARG A 139 -24.30 4.86 -10.19
N THR A 140 -25.24 4.57 -11.10
CA THR A 140 -26.59 4.10 -10.77
C THR A 140 -26.57 2.73 -10.09
N ASP A 141 -25.72 1.80 -10.54
CA ASP A 141 -25.52 0.50 -9.88
C ASP A 141 -25.00 0.68 -8.44
N LEU A 142 -24.00 1.54 -8.26
CA LEU A 142 -23.42 1.79 -6.93
C LEU A 142 -24.44 2.41 -5.97
N GLU A 143 -25.26 3.35 -6.42
CA GLU A 143 -26.33 3.94 -5.62
C GLU A 143 -27.40 2.91 -5.24
N THR A 144 -27.77 2.03 -6.18
CA THR A 144 -28.71 0.94 -5.95
C THR A 144 -28.18 -0.03 -4.89
N ARG A 145 -26.93 -0.46 -5.03
CA ARG A 145 -26.27 -1.36 -4.07
C ARG A 145 -26.08 -0.70 -2.70
N PHE A 146 -25.76 0.59 -2.68
CA PHE A 146 -25.65 1.37 -1.44
C PHE A 146 -26.98 1.38 -0.69
N ALA A 147 -28.09 1.64 -1.39
CA ALA A 147 -29.42 1.68 -0.79
C ALA A 147 -29.90 0.30 -0.31
N ALA A 148 -29.53 -0.77 -1.02
CA ALA A 148 -29.92 -2.14 -0.69
C ALA A 148 -29.13 -2.75 0.48
N ASN A 149 -27.96 -2.20 0.84
CA ASN A 149 -27.13 -2.73 1.91
C ASN A 149 -27.68 -2.33 3.31
N PRO A 150 -28.00 -3.29 4.20
CA PRO A 150 -28.62 -2.99 5.50
C PRO A 150 -27.79 -2.08 6.41
N TYR A 151 -26.47 -2.30 6.45
CA TYR A 151 -25.56 -1.49 7.26
C TYR A 151 -25.53 -0.03 6.79
N LEU A 152 -25.44 0.20 5.48
CA LEU A 152 -25.45 1.55 4.91
C LEU A 152 -26.81 2.24 5.05
N ALA A 153 -27.90 1.50 4.89
CA ALA A 153 -29.26 2.00 5.04
C ALA A 153 -29.55 2.51 6.46
N ALA A 154 -28.95 1.87 7.47
CA ALA A 154 -29.08 2.24 8.88
C ALA A 154 -28.28 3.50 9.30
N LEU A 155 -27.38 4.00 8.44
CA LEU A 155 -26.59 5.19 8.76
C LEU A 155 -27.43 6.48 8.75
N PRO A 156 -27.08 7.49 9.57
CA PRO A 156 -27.74 8.80 9.54
C PRO A 156 -27.71 9.41 8.13
N GLU A 157 -28.80 10.08 7.72
CA GLU A 157 -28.96 10.64 6.38
C GLU A 157 -27.79 11.56 5.97
N LYS A 158 -27.31 12.38 6.90
CA LYS A 158 -26.13 13.24 6.68
C LYS A 158 -24.89 12.42 6.31
N ARG A 159 -24.66 11.30 6.99
CA ARG A 159 -23.52 10.42 6.73
C ARG A 159 -23.68 9.66 5.42
N ARG A 160 -24.89 9.19 5.11
CA ARG A 160 -25.20 8.56 3.82
C ARG A 160 -24.90 9.50 2.65
N ARG A 161 -25.39 10.75 2.70
CA ARG A 161 -25.11 11.77 1.69
C ARG A 161 -23.62 12.05 1.52
N GLU A 162 -22.86 12.08 2.62
CA GLU A 162 -21.41 12.26 2.56
C GLU A 162 -20.72 11.08 1.87
N LEU A 163 -21.08 9.85 2.22
CA LEU A 163 -20.48 8.63 1.65
C LEU A 163 -20.77 8.48 0.15
N LEU A 164 -21.99 8.82 -0.28
CA LEU A 164 -22.39 8.76 -1.69
C LEU A 164 -21.57 9.70 -2.59
N LYS A 165 -20.95 10.76 -2.06
CA LYS A 165 -20.05 11.60 -2.85
C LYS A 165 -18.81 10.86 -3.33
N GLY A 166 -18.32 9.87 -2.59
CA GLY A 166 -17.10 9.14 -2.95
C GLY A 166 -15.80 9.95 -2.84
N GLU A 167 -15.84 11.14 -2.24
CA GLU A 167 -14.68 12.05 -2.21
C GLU A 167 -13.63 11.69 -1.15
N LYS A 168 -13.99 10.84 -0.19
CA LYS A 168 -13.17 10.52 0.98
C LYS A 168 -12.87 9.03 1.05
N THR A 169 -11.74 8.70 1.67
CA THR A 169 -11.37 7.34 2.05
C THR A 169 -12.54 6.64 2.77
N PRO A 170 -12.83 5.36 2.48
CA PRO A 170 -14.01 4.66 2.99
C PRO A 170 -13.96 4.33 4.49
N PHE A 171 -12.90 4.75 5.20
CA PHE A 171 -12.71 4.52 6.63
C PHE A 171 -12.02 5.71 7.29
N VAL A 172 -12.18 5.80 8.61
CA VAL A 172 -11.36 6.67 9.47
C VAL A 172 -10.14 5.87 9.89
N GLN A 173 -8.95 6.43 9.64
CA GLN A 173 -7.68 5.75 9.87
C GLN A 173 -7.54 5.18 11.29
N ASP A 174 -7.90 5.98 12.28
CA ASP A 174 -7.80 5.62 13.69
C ASP A 174 -8.73 4.48 14.09
N ASP A 175 -9.93 4.42 13.51
CA ASP A 175 -10.89 3.33 13.76
C ASP A 175 -10.37 2.01 13.22
N VAL A 176 -9.66 2.03 12.08
CA VAL A 176 -9.01 0.83 11.52
C VAL A 176 -7.87 0.40 12.44
N ILE A 177 -7.02 1.34 12.88
CA ILE A 177 -5.88 1.04 13.74
C ILE A 177 -6.34 0.45 15.08
N ASP A 178 -7.43 0.96 15.67
CA ASP A 178 -8.00 0.44 16.93
C ASP A 178 -8.45 -1.03 16.82
N ARG A 179 -8.65 -1.53 15.61
CA ARG A 179 -9.01 -2.93 15.33
C ARG A 179 -7.80 -3.81 15.01
N THR A 180 -6.59 -3.25 15.02
CA THR A 180 -5.32 -3.97 14.81
C THR A 180 -4.55 -4.13 16.12
N ASP A 181 -3.44 -4.87 16.08
CA ASP A 181 -2.43 -4.96 17.14
C ASP A 181 -1.32 -3.89 17.02
N LEU A 182 -1.59 -2.78 16.32
CA LEU A 182 -0.63 -1.68 16.14
C LEU A 182 -0.69 -0.69 17.30
N ASP A 183 0.48 -0.16 17.70
CA ASP A 183 0.51 1.00 18.60
C ASP A 183 -0.01 2.24 17.85
N LYS A 184 -1.23 2.69 18.22
CA LYS A 184 -1.89 3.85 17.63
C LYS A 184 -1.04 5.12 17.70
N LYS A 185 -0.34 5.35 18.81
CA LYS A 185 0.48 6.56 18.98
C LYS A 185 1.69 6.52 18.04
N GLY A 186 2.41 5.40 18.02
CA GLY A 186 3.52 5.15 17.12
C GLY A 186 3.11 5.25 15.65
N PHE A 187 2.00 4.61 15.25
CA PHE A 187 1.50 4.70 13.87
C PHE A 187 1.18 6.14 13.48
N ARG A 188 0.45 6.89 14.32
CA ARG A 188 0.13 8.31 14.06
C ARG A 188 1.40 9.15 13.93
N PHE A 189 2.40 8.93 14.77
CA PHE A 189 3.68 9.62 14.69
C PHE A 189 4.35 9.36 13.33
N PHE A 190 4.58 8.09 12.98
CA PHE A 190 5.23 7.73 11.72
C PHE A 190 4.42 8.20 10.52
N TYR A 191 3.11 7.99 10.51
CA TYR A 191 2.26 8.42 9.41
C TYR A 191 2.36 9.93 9.15
N ARG A 192 2.29 10.76 10.21
CA ARG A 192 2.43 12.23 10.08
C ARG A 192 3.84 12.64 9.69
N PHE A 193 4.86 11.98 10.25
CA PHE A 193 6.25 12.24 9.92
C PHE A 193 6.50 11.96 8.44
N LEU A 194 6.16 10.77 7.96
CA LEU A 194 6.34 10.40 6.55
C LEU A 194 5.50 11.30 5.62
N SER A 195 4.26 11.64 5.98
CA SER A 195 3.41 12.54 5.18
C SER A 195 4.00 13.95 5.04
N ASN A 196 4.70 14.46 6.06
CA ASN A 196 5.42 15.73 5.91
C ASN A 196 6.51 15.65 4.84
N HIS A 197 7.18 14.50 4.71
CA HIS A 197 8.18 14.31 3.65
C HIS A 197 7.54 14.14 2.27
N THR A 198 6.38 13.48 2.18
CA THR A 198 5.64 13.31 0.92
C THR A 198 5.14 14.64 0.35
N HIS A 199 4.62 15.53 1.20
CA HIS A 199 4.02 16.80 0.77
C HIS A 199 4.99 17.99 0.86
N THR A 200 6.28 17.75 1.07
CA THR A 200 7.29 18.80 1.27
C THR A 200 6.85 19.81 2.35
N GLY A 201 6.32 19.29 3.47
CA GLY A 201 5.94 20.10 4.63
C GLY A 201 7.18 20.63 5.38
N PRO A 202 7.03 21.62 6.30
CA PRO A 202 8.16 22.26 6.97
C PRO A 202 9.10 21.29 7.69
N VAL A 203 8.58 20.19 8.26
CA VAL A 203 9.41 19.15 8.91
C VAL A 203 10.39 18.51 7.92
N ALA A 204 10.04 18.43 6.64
CA ALA A 204 10.90 17.86 5.61
C ALA A 204 12.12 18.74 5.30
N PHE A 205 11.98 20.07 5.34
CA PHE A 205 12.99 20.99 4.79
C PHE A 205 13.55 22.07 5.72
N TYR A 206 12.82 22.55 6.74
CA TYR A 206 13.27 23.70 7.56
C TYR A 206 14.63 23.50 8.23
N ARG A 207 14.93 22.28 8.66
CA ARG A 207 16.18 21.94 9.36
C ARG A 207 17.17 21.17 8.49
N MET A 208 17.07 21.27 7.17
CA MET A 208 17.99 20.55 6.28
C MET A 208 19.44 21.03 6.47
N SER A 209 19.66 22.35 6.52
CA SER A 209 20.98 22.94 6.75
C SER A 209 21.54 22.59 8.13
N GLU A 210 20.73 22.73 9.19
CA GLU A 210 21.10 22.39 10.59
C GLU A 210 21.51 20.92 10.79
N HIS A 211 21.09 20.05 9.89
CA HIS A 211 21.30 18.60 10.00
C HIS A 211 22.19 18.02 8.91
N GLY A 212 22.78 18.87 8.04
CA GLY A 212 23.60 18.42 6.92
C GLY A 212 22.84 17.54 5.92
N ARG A 213 21.51 17.72 5.82
CA ARG A 213 20.63 16.97 4.91
C ARG A 213 20.59 17.65 3.53
N GLY A 214 20.25 16.87 2.50
CA GLY A 214 20.01 17.40 1.15
C GLY A 214 21.24 17.72 0.32
N ALA A 215 22.44 17.42 0.79
CA ALA A 215 23.69 17.66 0.05
C ALA A 215 24.00 16.57 -1.01
N GLY A 216 23.09 15.61 -1.21
CA GLY A 216 23.26 14.53 -2.18
C GLY A 216 24.16 13.38 -1.72
N PHE A 217 24.71 13.40 -0.51
CA PHE A 217 25.53 12.33 0.07
C PHE A 217 25.06 11.94 1.48
N ARG A 218 25.65 10.86 2.00
CA ARG A 218 25.32 10.27 3.30
C ARG A 218 25.40 11.29 4.44
N ASN A 219 24.34 11.36 5.24
CA ASN A 219 24.30 12.10 6.50
C ASN A 219 23.64 11.28 7.61
N GLU A 220 23.95 11.61 8.87
CA GLU A 220 23.51 10.81 10.02
C GLU A 220 21.98 10.84 10.22
N LYS A 221 21.34 11.99 9.97
CA LYS A 221 19.90 12.16 10.21
C LYS A 221 19.03 11.43 9.20
N ASP A 222 19.30 11.58 7.91
CA ASP A 222 18.57 10.81 6.87
C ASP A 222 18.84 9.32 7.01
N THR A 223 20.05 8.90 7.40
CA THR A 223 20.34 7.48 7.65
C THR A 223 19.50 6.93 8.81
N PHE A 224 19.36 7.71 9.89
CA PHE A 224 18.53 7.33 11.05
C PHE A 224 17.04 7.29 10.68
N TYR A 225 16.55 8.29 9.95
CA TYR A 225 15.16 8.31 9.49
C TYR A 225 14.86 7.16 8.52
N MET A 226 15.80 6.84 7.64
CA MET A 226 15.73 5.69 6.74
C MET A 226 15.60 4.38 7.50
N ALA A 227 16.44 4.17 8.53
CA ALA A 227 16.35 3.00 9.40
C ALA A 227 14.97 2.91 10.07
N SER A 228 14.48 4.03 10.61
CA SER A 228 13.18 4.10 11.28
C SER A 228 12.01 3.81 10.34
N ALA A 229 12.07 4.29 9.08
CA ALA A 229 11.06 3.99 8.08
C ALA A 229 11.10 2.52 7.62
N LEU A 230 12.29 1.92 7.55
CA LEU A 230 12.43 0.49 7.26
C LEU A 230 11.84 -0.38 8.38
N ASP A 231 12.05 -0.02 9.64
CA ASP A 231 11.46 -0.73 10.79
C ASP A 231 9.93 -0.59 10.80
N PHE A 232 9.41 0.61 10.53
CA PHE A 232 7.98 0.84 10.39
C PHE A 232 7.38 0.04 9.22
N ALA A 233 8.04 0.03 8.05
CA ALA A 233 7.59 -0.76 6.91
C ALA A 233 7.66 -2.27 7.18
N ALA A 234 8.72 -2.74 7.86
CA ALA A 234 8.89 -4.13 8.26
C ALA A 234 7.76 -4.60 9.20
N MET A 235 7.38 -3.77 10.17
CA MET A 235 6.26 -4.01 11.07
C MET A 235 4.95 -4.30 10.31
N LEU A 236 4.65 -3.51 9.28
CA LEU A 236 3.44 -3.66 8.46
C LEU A 236 3.54 -4.87 7.52
N MET A 237 4.69 -5.07 6.88
CA MET A 237 4.93 -6.23 6.01
C MET A 237 4.81 -7.55 6.76
N SER A 238 5.33 -7.64 7.97
CA SER A 238 5.23 -8.85 8.79
C SER A 238 3.77 -9.22 9.06
N ARG A 239 2.91 -8.23 9.35
CA ARG A 239 1.47 -8.45 9.57
C ARG A 239 0.78 -8.85 8.27
N ALA A 240 1.04 -8.12 7.19
CA ALA A 240 0.46 -8.43 5.89
C ALA A 240 0.79 -9.86 5.43
N ILE A 241 2.04 -10.32 5.63
CA ILE A 241 2.46 -11.68 5.30
C ILE A 241 1.68 -12.71 6.13
N ARG A 242 1.58 -12.49 7.46
CA ARG A 242 0.82 -13.36 8.36
C ARG A 242 -0.64 -13.47 7.90
N ASP A 243 -1.29 -12.33 7.69
CA ASP A 243 -2.72 -12.28 7.40
C ASP A 243 -3.02 -12.84 6.00
N MET A 244 -2.17 -12.55 5.00
CA MET A 244 -2.26 -13.15 3.67
C MET A 244 -2.05 -14.67 3.70
N SER A 245 -1.11 -15.16 4.51
CA SER A 245 -0.90 -16.59 4.68
C SER A 245 -2.08 -17.26 5.39
N GLY A 246 -2.78 -16.54 6.28
CA GLY A 246 -4.03 -17.01 6.87
C GLY A 246 -5.15 -17.19 5.83
N LEU A 247 -5.28 -16.25 4.89
CA LEU A 247 -6.23 -16.34 3.77
C LEU A 247 -5.83 -17.38 2.71
N PHE A 248 -4.53 -17.60 2.52
CA PHE A 248 -4.00 -18.56 1.56
C PHE A 248 -2.96 -19.50 2.23
N PRO A 249 -3.40 -20.50 3.01
CA PRO A 249 -2.50 -21.33 3.85
C PRO A 249 -1.36 -22.01 3.10
N GLU A 250 -1.58 -22.39 1.85
CA GLU A 250 -0.60 -23.07 1.00
C GLU A 250 0.23 -22.12 0.11
N ALA A 251 0.01 -20.81 0.18
CA ALA A 251 0.69 -19.85 -0.69
C ALA A 251 2.21 -19.90 -0.52
N GLU A 252 2.71 -20.04 0.70
CA GLU A 252 4.15 -20.11 0.92
C GLU A 252 4.78 -21.33 0.25
N GLU A 253 4.18 -22.53 0.41
CA GLU A 253 4.69 -23.76 -0.18
C GLU A 253 4.68 -23.69 -1.71
N ARG A 254 3.56 -23.26 -2.30
CA ARG A 254 3.44 -23.09 -3.76
C ARG A 254 4.43 -22.06 -4.29
N GLY A 255 4.61 -20.95 -3.59
CA GLY A 255 5.57 -19.91 -3.95
C GLY A 255 7.01 -20.41 -3.98
N ARG A 256 7.42 -21.20 -2.97
CA ARG A 256 8.75 -21.83 -2.92
C ARG A 256 8.96 -22.81 -4.07
N LYS A 257 7.96 -23.65 -4.38
CA LYS A 257 7.99 -24.57 -5.53
C LYS A 257 8.11 -23.81 -6.85
N ALA A 258 7.34 -22.73 -7.04
CA ALA A 258 7.40 -21.93 -8.26
C ALA A 258 8.77 -21.28 -8.48
N ARG A 259 9.41 -20.78 -7.41
CA ARG A 259 10.77 -20.23 -7.47
C ARG A 259 11.82 -21.26 -7.82
N SER A 260 11.78 -22.44 -7.20
CA SER A 260 12.77 -23.50 -7.46
C SER A 260 12.69 -24.01 -8.91
N VAL A 261 11.48 -24.11 -9.48
CA VAL A 261 11.27 -24.46 -10.89
C VAL A 261 11.84 -23.39 -11.83
N LYS A 262 11.64 -22.10 -11.55
CA LYS A 262 12.22 -21.01 -12.36
C LYS A 262 13.75 -21.01 -12.32
N ILE A 263 14.36 -21.24 -11.16
CA ILE A 263 15.83 -21.33 -11.01
C ILE A 263 16.40 -22.50 -11.82
N ARG A 264 15.69 -23.64 -11.87
CA ARG A 264 16.10 -24.83 -12.65
C ARG A 264 15.99 -24.65 -14.17
N LYS A 265 15.24 -23.65 -14.67
CA LYS A 265 15.15 -23.31 -16.10
C LYS A 265 15.87 -21.98 -16.37
N PRO A 266 17.22 -21.92 -16.43
CA PRO A 266 17.89 -20.71 -16.87
C PRO A 266 17.46 -20.42 -18.31
N GLY A 267 17.03 -19.18 -18.57
CA GLY A 267 16.50 -18.76 -19.87
C GLY A 267 17.45 -19.18 -21.00
N LYS A 268 16.89 -19.78 -22.07
CA LYS A 268 17.64 -20.08 -23.29
C LYS A 268 18.33 -18.78 -23.74
N LYS A 269 19.66 -18.69 -23.58
CA LYS A 269 20.46 -17.64 -24.21
C LYS A 269 20.29 -17.80 -25.72
N VAL A 270 19.43 -16.99 -26.32
CA VAL A 270 19.35 -16.85 -27.77
C VAL A 270 20.61 -16.11 -28.19
N PHE A 271 21.67 -16.86 -28.51
CA PHE A 271 22.78 -16.32 -29.29
C PHE A 271 22.26 -16.13 -30.72
N SER A 272 21.81 -14.92 -31.06
CA SER A 272 21.66 -14.54 -32.45
C SER A 272 23.06 -14.41 -33.05
N ARG A 273 23.51 -15.45 -33.76
CA ARG A 273 24.66 -15.34 -34.66
C ARG A 273 24.28 -14.34 -35.76
N ARG A 274 24.96 -13.18 -35.75
CA ARG A 274 25.02 -12.30 -36.93
C ARG A 274 25.68 -13.10 -38.07
N ARG A 275 25.00 -13.15 -39.21
CA ARG A 275 25.60 -13.23 -40.54
C ARG A 275 24.96 -12.15 -41.37
#